data_AF-A0A830DG26-F1
#
_entry.id   AF-A0A830DG26-F1
#
_cell.length_a   1.000
_cell.length_b   1.000
_cell.length_c   1.000
_cell.angle_alpha   90.00
_cell.angle_beta   90.00
_cell.angle_gamma   90.00
#
_symmetry.space_group_name_H-M   'P 1'
#
loop_
_entity.id
_entity.type
_entity.pdbx_description
1 polymer ?
#
loop_
_entity_poly.entity_id
_entity_poly.type
_entity_poly.pdbx_seq_one_letter_code
_entity_poly.pdbx_strand_id
1 'polypeptide(L)'
;MVTVISRWDRQQRQLRVQRRGGLFSLSWSRRKLLRFILIALAIIAFLPPLYFHFSLRRFNQIQLRKCGWMPSPPLVCAHGGDSTKAFPNTMDAYNIALSSQVDCIEIDVSRSSDGVLFALHDKYYRTFISFGH
;
A
#
# COMPACT_ATOMS: atom_id res chain seq x y z
N MET A 1 1.95 -85.23 43.30
CA MET A 1 1.08 -84.62 42.27
C MET A 1 1.66 -83.26 41.91
N VAL A 2 2.40 -83.20 40.81
CA VAL A 2 3.04 -81.98 40.30
C VAL A 2 1.98 -81.24 39.48
N THR A 3 1.52 -80.09 39.96
CA THR A 3 0.65 -79.22 39.17
C THR A 3 1.48 -78.50 38.12
N VAL A 4 1.24 -78.87 36.87
CA VAL A 4 1.79 -78.27 35.66
C VAL A 4 1.31 -76.82 35.58
N ILE A 5 2.13 -75.88 36.04
CA ILE A 5 1.95 -74.45 35.77
C ILE A 5 2.14 -74.26 34.27
N SER A 6 1.03 -74.08 33.56
CA SER A 6 0.99 -74.03 32.11
C SER A 6 1.82 -72.86 31.59
N ARG A 7 2.58 -73.11 30.51
CA ARG A 7 3.41 -72.12 29.79
C ARG A 7 2.58 -70.90 29.33
N TRP A 8 1.28 -71.09 29.15
CA TRP A 8 0.27 -70.07 28.83
C TRP A 8 0.16 -68.97 29.89
N ASP A 9 0.34 -69.31 31.16
CA ASP A 9 0.14 -68.37 32.27
C ASP A 9 1.30 -67.37 32.39
N ARG A 10 2.50 -67.76 31.94
CA ARG A 10 3.65 -66.85 31.79
C ARG A 10 3.50 -65.89 30.61
N GLN A 11 2.91 -66.35 29.50
CA GLN A 11 2.68 -65.53 28.31
C GLN A 11 1.57 -64.49 28.52
N GLN A 12 0.53 -64.84 29.29
CA GLN A 12 -0.54 -63.92 29.71
C GLN A 12 -0.05 -62.80 30.65
N ARG A 13 0.91 -63.09 31.54
CA ARG A 13 1.52 -62.06 32.42
C ARG A 13 2.36 -61.05 31.63
N GLN A 14 3.12 -61.50 30.63
CA GLN A 14 3.91 -60.58 29.79
C GLN A 14 3.02 -59.65 28.96
N LEU A 15 1.91 -60.14 28.39
CA LEU A 15 0.95 -59.32 27.64
C LEU A 15 0.19 -58.29 28.52
N ARG A 16 -0.07 -58.59 29.80
CA ARG A 16 -0.63 -57.61 30.76
C ARG A 16 0.36 -56.52 31.18
N VAL A 17 1.64 -56.86 31.32
CA VAL A 17 2.70 -55.89 31.64
C VAL A 17 2.94 -54.96 30.43
N GLN A 18 2.90 -55.49 29.21
CA GLN A 18 3.11 -54.70 27.99
C GLN A 18 1.92 -53.80 27.63
N ARG A 19 0.67 -54.19 27.95
CA ARG A 19 -0.53 -53.34 27.79
C ARG A 19 -0.62 -52.16 28.78
N ARG A 20 0.17 -52.16 29.86
CA ARG A 20 0.22 -51.04 30.83
C ARG A 20 1.31 -50.01 30.54
N GLY A 21 2.16 -50.24 29.53
CA GLY A 21 3.31 -49.38 29.22
C GLY A 21 3.17 -48.50 27.97
N GLY A 22 2.00 -48.40 27.34
CA GLY A 22 1.92 -47.93 25.94
C GLY A 22 0.88 -46.86 25.59
N LEU A 23 0.23 -46.21 26.55
CA LEU A 23 -0.72 -45.13 26.26
C LEU A 23 -0.46 -43.99 27.27
N PHE A 24 0.35 -43.03 26.83
CA PHE A 24 0.52 -41.72 27.43
C PHE A 24 0.87 -41.72 28.92
N SER A 25 2.18 -41.78 29.25
CA SER A 25 2.67 -41.24 30.52
C SER A 25 2.54 -39.71 30.51
N LEU A 26 1.31 -39.21 30.49
CA LEU A 26 0.97 -37.80 30.68
C LEU A 26 1.04 -37.45 32.17
N SER A 27 2.13 -37.84 32.83
CA SER A 27 2.50 -37.25 34.12
C SER A 27 3.35 -36.01 33.83
N TRP A 28 2.74 -35.07 33.12
CA TRP A 28 3.34 -33.77 32.96
C TRP A 28 3.26 -33.08 34.32
N SER A 29 4.41 -32.75 34.92
CA SER A 29 4.43 -32.03 36.20
C SER A 29 3.51 -30.81 36.08
N ARG A 30 2.47 -30.69 36.93
CA ARG A 30 1.48 -29.59 36.87
C ARG A 30 2.15 -28.23 36.71
N ARG A 31 3.32 -28.03 37.34
CA ARG A 31 4.16 -26.83 37.21
C ARG A 31 4.64 -26.56 35.78
N LYS A 32 5.07 -27.60 35.05
CA LYS A 32 5.44 -27.47 33.65
C LYS A 32 4.18 -27.14 32.81
N LEU A 33 3.05 -27.80 33.06
CA LEU A 33 1.82 -27.57 32.28
C LEU A 33 1.32 -26.13 32.44
N LEU A 34 1.29 -25.64 33.69
CA LEU A 34 0.97 -24.25 34.00
C LEU A 34 1.92 -23.27 33.29
N ARG A 35 3.24 -23.56 33.24
CA ARG A 35 4.19 -22.73 32.49
C ARG A 35 3.87 -22.68 30.99
N PHE A 36 3.55 -23.81 30.36
CA PHE A 36 3.17 -23.82 28.94
C PHE A 36 1.87 -23.05 28.67
N ILE A 37 0.88 -23.20 29.55
CA ILE A 37 -0.37 -22.43 29.47
C ILE A 37 -0.09 -20.93 29.60
N LEU A 38 0.72 -20.51 30.57
CA LEU A 38 1.07 -19.10 30.76
C LEU A 38 1.84 -18.51 29.55
N ILE A 39 2.77 -19.28 28.97
CA ILE A 39 3.49 -18.87 27.76
C ILE A 39 2.54 -18.75 26.57
N ALA A 40 1.63 -19.71 26.38
CA ALA A 40 0.64 -19.66 25.32
C ALA A 40 -0.29 -18.46 25.45
N LEU A 41 -0.76 -18.17 26.68
CA LEU A 41 -1.57 -16.99 26.97
C LEU A 41 -0.80 -15.69 26.69
N ALA A 42 0.48 -15.61 27.05
CA ALA A 42 1.31 -14.45 26.74
C ALA A 42 1.48 -14.26 25.22
N ILE A 43 1.77 -15.34 24.49
CA ILE A 43 1.86 -15.34 23.02
C ILE A 43 0.55 -14.81 22.42
N ILE A 44 -0.60 -15.34 22.83
CA ILE A 44 -1.92 -14.91 22.34
C ILE A 44 -2.22 -13.46 22.72
N ALA A 45 -1.79 -13.00 23.89
CA ALA A 45 -2.01 -11.63 24.33
C ALA A 45 -1.13 -10.61 23.59
N PHE A 46 0.10 -10.97 23.23
CA PHE A 46 1.07 -10.01 22.68
C PHE A 46 1.24 -10.08 21.16
N LEU A 47 1.22 -11.26 20.54
CA LEU A 47 1.47 -11.38 19.10
C LEU A 47 0.40 -10.71 18.23
N PRO A 48 -0.91 -10.91 18.45
CA PRO A 48 -1.94 -10.29 17.61
C PRO A 48 -1.93 -8.76 17.70
N PRO A 49 -1.84 -8.11 18.89
CA PRO A 49 -1.74 -6.65 18.97
C PRO A 49 -0.46 -6.10 18.32
N LEU A 50 0.69 -6.76 18.50
CA LEU A 50 1.94 -6.35 17.86
C LEU A 50 1.84 -6.49 16.34
N TYR A 51 1.39 -7.65 15.84
CA TYR A 51 1.19 -7.90 14.42
C TYR A 51 0.24 -6.86 13.81
N PHE A 52 -0.92 -6.63 14.45
CA PHE A 52 -1.90 -5.67 13.97
C PHE A 52 -1.34 -4.24 13.98
N HIS A 53 -0.61 -3.84 15.02
CA HIS A 53 0.04 -2.55 15.09
C HIS A 53 1.04 -2.32 13.95
N PHE A 54 1.95 -3.28 13.72
CA PHE A 54 2.94 -3.18 12.64
C PHE A 54 2.29 -3.27 11.25
N SER A 55 1.29 -4.13 11.08
CA SER A 55 0.58 -4.30 9.81
C SER A 55 -0.22 -3.05 9.45
N LEU A 56 -0.96 -2.47 10.40
CA LEU A 56 -1.66 -1.19 10.21
C LEU A 56 -0.70 -0.04 9.93
N ARG A 57 0.41 0.07 10.66
CA ARG A 57 1.43 1.09 10.38
C ARG A 57 1.97 0.96 8.96
N ARG A 58 2.26 -0.26 8.51
CA ARG A 58 2.76 -0.53 7.16
C ARG A 58 1.71 -0.17 6.10
N PHE A 59 0.44 -0.53 6.32
CA PHE A 59 -0.65 -0.15 5.41
C PHE A 59 -0.80 1.36 5.32
N ASN A 60 -0.82 2.05 6.46
CA ASN A 60 -0.94 3.50 6.51
C ASN A 60 0.24 4.19 5.80
N GLN A 61 1.47 3.71 6.01
CA GLN A 61 2.66 4.20 5.28
C GLN A 61 2.57 3.99 3.77
N ILE A 62 2.06 2.85 3.30
CA ILE A 62 1.88 2.58 1.87
C ILE A 62 0.84 3.54 1.26
N GLN A 63 -0.26 3.82 1.98
CA GLN A 63 -1.28 4.75 1.53
C GLN A 63 -0.77 6.20 1.51
N LEU A 64 -0.06 6.62 2.56
CA LEU A 64 0.55 7.95 2.63
C LEU A 64 1.58 8.18 1.54
N ARG A 65 2.32 7.16 1.11
CA ARG A 65 3.24 7.28 -0.04
C ARG A 65 2.52 7.53 -1.37
N LYS A 66 1.35 6.94 -1.56
CA LYS A 66 0.55 7.15 -2.79
C LYS A 66 -0.09 8.53 -2.83
N CYS A 67 -0.54 9.01 -1.68
CA CYS A 67 -1.22 10.30 -1.53
C CYS A 67 -0.29 11.39 -0.97
N GLY A 68 1.03 11.20 -1.01
CA GLY A 68 1.99 12.14 -0.43
C GLY A 68 1.99 13.52 -1.10
N TRP A 69 1.45 13.60 -2.31
CA TRP A 69 1.24 14.84 -3.06
C TRP A 69 -0.05 15.57 -2.68
N MET A 70 -0.96 14.98 -1.90
CA MET A 70 -2.24 15.61 -1.54
C MET A 70 -2.10 16.93 -0.74
N PRO A 71 -1.12 17.09 0.18
CA PRO A 71 -0.87 18.37 0.84
C PRO A 71 -0.24 19.43 -0.07
N SER A 72 0.36 19.01 -1.19
CA SER A 72 1.07 19.87 -2.13
C SER A 72 0.85 19.33 -3.56
N PRO A 73 -0.37 19.50 -4.11
CA PRO A 73 -0.71 18.93 -5.40
C PRO A 73 0.20 19.51 -6.49
N PRO A 74 0.44 18.74 -7.57
CA PRO A 74 1.21 19.25 -8.69
C PRO A 74 0.51 20.48 -9.29
N LEU A 75 1.28 21.52 -9.61
CA LEU A 75 0.79 22.70 -10.30
C LEU A 75 0.36 22.33 -11.71
N VAL A 76 -0.86 22.68 -12.10
CA VAL A 76 -1.40 22.49 -13.45
C VAL A 76 -1.50 23.84 -14.14
N CYS A 77 -0.63 24.04 -15.14
CA CYS A 77 -0.57 25.26 -15.92
C CYS A 77 -1.04 25.03 -17.36
N ALA A 78 -1.91 25.91 -17.86
CA ALA A 78 -2.40 25.88 -19.22
C ALA A 78 -1.45 26.64 -20.16
N HIS A 79 -0.73 25.90 -21.01
CA HIS A 79 0.20 26.45 -22.00
C HIS A 79 -0.54 27.21 -23.11
N GLY A 80 -0.50 28.55 -23.08
CA GLY A 80 -1.25 29.40 -24.01
C GLY A 80 -2.78 29.33 -23.83
N GLY A 81 -3.26 28.94 -22.64
CA GLY A 81 -4.67 28.62 -22.38
C GLY A 81 -5.05 27.18 -22.74
N ASP A 82 -6.35 26.87 -22.84
CA ASP A 82 -6.83 25.55 -23.27
C ASP A 82 -6.74 25.42 -24.79
N SER A 83 -5.53 25.12 -25.26
CA SER A 83 -5.20 24.93 -26.68
C SER A 83 -5.84 23.69 -27.31
N THR A 84 -6.51 22.84 -26.51
CA THR A 84 -7.27 21.70 -27.03
C THR A 84 -8.66 22.09 -27.53
N LYS A 85 -9.19 23.24 -27.07
CA LYS A 85 -10.54 23.72 -27.39
C LYS A 85 -10.58 25.05 -28.15
N ALA A 86 -9.51 25.84 -28.08
CA ALA A 86 -9.39 27.10 -28.80
C ALA A 86 -7.95 27.31 -29.28
N PHE A 87 -7.73 28.29 -30.16
CA PHE A 87 -6.36 28.62 -30.59
C PHE A 87 -5.53 29.15 -29.41
N PRO A 88 -4.26 28.73 -29.27
CA PRO A 88 -3.41 29.16 -28.16
C PRO A 88 -3.19 30.68 -28.19
N ASN A 89 -2.96 31.25 -27.02
CA ASN A 89 -2.75 32.68 -26.81
C ASN A 89 -3.91 33.58 -27.28
N THR A 90 -5.14 33.06 -27.19
CA THR A 90 -6.37 33.83 -27.43
C THR A 90 -7.18 33.99 -26.14
N MET A 91 -8.02 35.02 -26.09
CA MET A 91 -8.92 35.23 -24.95
C MET A 91 -9.86 34.04 -24.73
N ASP A 92 -10.29 33.37 -25.80
CA ASP A 92 -11.15 32.19 -25.69
C ASP A 92 -10.42 31.02 -25.00
N ALA A 93 -9.18 30.73 -25.41
CA ALA A 93 -8.38 29.69 -24.76
C ALA A 93 -8.11 30.00 -23.28
N TYR A 94 -7.87 31.28 -22.95
CA TYR A 94 -7.70 31.71 -21.56
C TYR A 94 -8.98 31.55 -20.75
N ASN A 95 -10.13 31.98 -21.28
CA ASN A 95 -11.42 31.87 -20.60
C ASN A 95 -11.80 30.40 -20.34
N ILE A 96 -11.53 29.52 -21.30
CA ILE A 96 -11.78 28.08 -21.15
C ILE A 96 -10.84 27.48 -20.08
N ALA A 97 -9.55 27.84 -20.10
CA ALA A 97 -8.60 27.41 -19.07
C ALA A 97 -9.03 27.88 -17.66
N LEU A 98 -9.43 29.14 -17.51
CA LEU A 98 -9.96 29.68 -16.26
C LEU A 98 -11.23 28.95 -15.81
N SER A 99 -12.14 28.65 -16.73
CA SER A 99 -13.36 27.86 -16.43
C SER A 99 -13.03 26.43 -15.97
N SER A 100 -11.85 25.92 -16.36
CA SER A 100 -11.34 24.61 -15.97
C SER A 100 -10.52 24.63 -14.67
N GLN A 101 -10.44 25.79 -13.99
CA GLN A 101 -9.80 25.96 -12.68
C GLN A 101 -8.32 25.53 -12.66
N VAL A 102 -7.58 25.81 -13.72
CA VAL A 102 -6.13 25.62 -13.74
C VAL A 102 -5.45 26.54 -12.72
N ASP A 103 -4.32 26.11 -12.18
CA ASP A 103 -3.58 26.90 -11.20
C ASP A 103 -2.89 28.11 -11.84
N CYS A 104 -2.52 27.99 -13.12
CA CYS A 104 -1.88 29.07 -13.86
C CYS A 104 -2.16 29.02 -15.37
N ILE A 105 -2.00 30.16 -16.03
CA ILE A 105 -1.99 30.26 -17.49
C ILE A 105 -0.62 30.77 -17.90
N GLU A 106 0.05 30.04 -18.78
CA GLU A 106 1.29 30.49 -19.40
C GLU A 106 0.95 31.33 -20.63
N ILE A 107 1.59 32.51 -20.71
CA ILE A 107 1.37 33.48 -21.78
C ILE A 107 2.71 33.80 -22.41
N ASP A 108 2.84 33.48 -23.70
CA ASP A 108 4.02 33.86 -24.49
C ASP A 108 3.86 35.28 -25.00
N VAL A 109 4.77 36.18 -24.61
CA VAL A 109 4.69 37.59 -24.99
C VAL A 109 5.76 37.92 -26.02
N SER A 110 5.33 38.53 -27.12
CA SER A 110 6.19 39.13 -28.14
C SER A 110 5.99 40.64 -28.18
N ARG A 111 6.99 41.38 -28.68
CA ARG A 111 6.94 42.84 -28.80
C ARG A 111 7.05 43.27 -30.26
N SER A 112 6.16 44.16 -30.69
CA SER A 112 6.21 44.77 -32.02
C SER A 112 7.30 45.87 -32.12
N SER A 113 7.56 46.34 -33.34
CA SER A 113 8.54 47.40 -33.61
C SER A 113 8.16 48.74 -32.97
N ASP A 114 6.87 49.03 -32.84
CA ASP A 114 6.32 50.20 -32.14
C ASP A 114 6.20 49.99 -30.62
N GLY A 115 6.62 48.84 -30.10
CA GLY A 115 6.78 48.57 -28.67
C GLY A 115 5.54 48.00 -27.96
N VAL A 116 4.48 47.68 -28.70
CA VAL A 116 3.26 47.04 -28.17
C VAL A 116 3.54 45.55 -27.88
N LEU A 117 2.99 45.04 -26.78
CA LEU A 117 3.10 43.63 -26.39
C LEU A 117 1.91 42.83 -26.88
N PHE A 118 2.17 41.64 -27.39
CA PHE A 118 1.19 40.71 -27.92
C PHE A 118 1.39 39.32 -27.32
N ALA A 119 0.29 38.65 -26.99
CA ALA A 119 0.30 37.24 -26.63
C ALA A 119 0.42 36.39 -27.91
N LEU A 120 1.65 36.09 -28.31
CA LEU A 120 1.96 35.43 -29.58
C LEU A 120 3.19 34.53 -29.38
N HIS A 121 3.08 33.29 -29.85
CA HIS A 121 4.16 32.32 -29.80
C HIS A 121 4.94 32.28 -31.14
N ASP A 122 6.27 32.37 -31.05
CA ASP A 122 7.22 32.71 -32.12
C ASP A 122 7.25 31.74 -33.32
N LYS A 123 6.76 30.50 -33.16
CA LYS A 123 6.81 29.50 -34.25
C LYS A 123 5.84 29.77 -35.42
N TYR A 124 4.91 30.72 -35.31
CA TYR A 124 3.92 31.03 -36.36
C TYR A 124 4.28 32.22 -37.25
N TYR A 125 5.38 32.94 -36.98
CA TYR A 125 5.73 34.14 -37.73
C TYR A 125 6.02 33.93 -39.22
N ARG A 126 6.25 32.69 -39.67
CA ARG A 126 6.41 32.44 -41.11
C ARG A 126 5.09 32.51 -41.90
N THR A 127 3.93 32.52 -41.23
CA THR A 127 2.61 32.49 -41.91
C THR A 127 1.82 33.78 -41.73
N PHE A 128 1.92 34.47 -40.58
CA PHE A 128 1.06 35.63 -40.30
C PHE A 128 1.58 36.97 -40.83
N ILE A 129 2.89 37.17 -40.98
CA ILE A 129 3.46 38.45 -41.42
C ILE A 129 3.38 38.63 -42.95
N SER A 130 3.14 37.56 -43.72
CA SER A 130 3.03 37.64 -45.19
C SER A 130 1.68 38.13 -45.71
N PHE A 131 0.67 38.33 -44.86
CA PHE A 131 -0.67 38.80 -45.27
C PHE A 131 -0.92 40.30 -45.09
N GLY A 132 0.09 41.05 -44.62
CA GLY A 132 -0.02 42.48 -44.29
C GLY A 132 0.82 43.42 -45.15
N HIS A 133 1.15 43.03 -46.39
CA HIS A 133 1.81 43.90 -47.38
C HIS A 133 0.97 44.05 -48.63
#